data_AF-A0A440K0U2-F1
#
_entry.id   AF-A0A440K0U2-F1
#
_cell.length_a   1.000
_cell.length_b   1.000
_cell.length_c   1.000
_cell.angle_alpha   90.00
_cell.angle_beta   90.00
_cell.angle_gamma   90.00
#
_symmetry.space_group_name_H-M   'P 1'
#
loop_
_entity.id
_entity.type
_entity.pdbx_description
1 polymer ?
#
loop_
_entity_poly.entity_id
_entity_poly.type
_entity_poly.pdbx_seq_one_letter_code
_entity_poly.pdbx_strand_id
1 'polypeptide(L)' 'MNSFYERPILNSPYRAPELHHPLDQNGQPLEGEPRLGRRASRFIVPVPASRKKTSASQASLDLETYTEN' A
#
# COMPACT_ATOMS: atom_id res chain seq x y z
N MET A 1 -8.76 19.44 -2.12
CA MET A 1 -9.54 18.26 -1.68
C MET A 1 -9.78 17.43 -2.92
N ASN A 2 -8.80 16.62 -3.29
CA ASN A 2 -8.96 15.59 -4.30
C ASN A 2 -8.55 14.27 -3.64
N SER A 3 -9.54 13.41 -3.39
CA SER A 3 -9.30 12.05 -2.89
C SER A 3 -9.26 11.07 -4.07
N PHE A 4 -8.40 10.06 -3.98
CA PHE A 4 -8.37 8.94 -4.93
C PHE A 4 -9.76 8.31 -5.12
N TYR A 5 -10.55 8.20 -4.04
CA TYR A 5 -11.85 7.55 -4.08
C TYR A 5 -12.92 8.37 -4.81
N GLU A 6 -12.79 9.69 -4.84
CA GLU A 6 -13.72 10.58 -5.54
C GLU A 6 -13.38 10.68 -7.03
N ARG A 7 -12.08 10.75 -7.36
CA ARG A 7 -11.59 10.87 -8.73
C ARG A 7 -10.42 9.93 -8.99
N PRO A 8 -10.67 8.62 -9.18
CA PRO A 8 -9.61 7.62 -9.34
C PRO A 8 -8.88 7.68 -10.68
N ILE A 9 -9.48 8.33 -11.68
CA ILE A 9 -8.95 8.42 -13.05
C ILE A 9 -8.54 9.87 -13.32
N LEU A 10 -7.23 10.09 -13.44
CA LEU A 10 -6.65 11.41 -13.69
C LEU A 10 -6.29 11.67 -15.15
N ASN A 11 -5.96 10.61 -15.90
CA ASN A 11 -5.40 10.74 -17.25
C ASN A 11 -6.38 10.22 -18.31
N SER A 12 -6.25 10.75 -19.53
CA SER A 12 -6.98 10.25 -20.70
C SER A 12 -6.38 8.93 -21.19
N PRO A 13 -7.19 7.96 -21.65
CA PRO A 13 -6.67 6.74 -22.26
C PRO A 13 -5.96 6.98 -23.61
N TYR A 14 -6.19 8.14 -24.23
CA TYR A 14 -5.64 8.49 -25.55
C TYR A 14 -4.44 9.43 -25.50
N ARG A 15 -3.96 9.79 -24.29
CA ARG A 15 -2.79 10.65 -24.11
C ARG A 15 -1.80 9.99 -23.14
N ALA A 16 -0.54 10.41 -23.24
CA ALA A 16 0.45 9.98 -22.27
C ALA A 16 0.06 10.46 -20.85
N PRO A 17 0.33 9.68 -19.80
CA PRO A 17 -0.02 10.05 -18.43
C PRO A 17 0.85 11.21 -17.92
N GLU A 18 0.20 12.28 -17.49
CA GLU A 18 0.84 13.49 -16.97
C GLU A 18 0.71 13.63 -15.47
N LEU A 19 -0.19 12.88 -14.83
CA LEU A 19 -0.44 12.91 -13.40
C LEU A 19 -0.49 11.51 -12.79
N HIS A 20 -0.19 11.41 -11.50
CA HIS A 20 -0.45 10.20 -10.72
C HIS A 20 -0.85 10.52 -9.27
N HIS A 21 -1.64 9.65 -8.67
CA HIS A 21 -1.97 9.78 -7.25
C HIS A 21 -0.77 9.48 -6.35
N PRO A 22 -0.61 10.20 -5.23
CA PRO A 22 0.37 9.85 -4.22
C PRO A 22 0.00 8.51 -3.58
N LEU A 23 0.96 7.59 -3.54
CA LEU A 23 0.84 6.32 -2.83
C LEU A 23 1.87 6.26 -1.70
N ASP A 24 1.55 5.52 -0.64
CA ASP A 24 2.49 5.21 0.43
C ASP A 24 3.51 4.12 0.02
N GLN A 25 4.39 3.76 0.96
CA GLN A 25 5.39 2.72 0.76
C GLN A 25 4.80 1.33 0.45
N ASN A 26 3.55 1.07 0.83
CA ASN A 26 2.84 -0.17 0.57
C ASN A 26 1.99 -0.09 -0.71
N GLY A 27 1.96 1.06 -1.39
CA GLY A 27 1.16 1.28 -2.60
C GLY A 27 -0.29 1.67 -2.33
N GLN A 28 -0.66 2.00 -1.08
CA GLN A 28 -1.99 2.49 -0.74
C GLN A 28 -2.14 3.97 -1.13
N PRO A 29 -3.28 4.39 -1.70
CA PRO A 29 -3.54 5.79 -1.99
C PRO A 29 -3.50 6.66 -0.74
N LEU A 30 -2.78 7.76 -0.80
CA LEU A 30 -2.77 8.80 0.21
C LEU A 30 -3.78 9.88 -0.17
N GLU A 31 -4.38 10.53 0.82
CA GLU A 31 -5.14 11.77 0.59
C GLU A 31 -4.17 12.89 0.21
N GLY A 32 -4.48 13.61 -0.87
CA GLY A 32 -3.66 14.71 -1.35
C GLY A 32 -3.77 14.92 -2.85
N GLU A 33 -3.22 16.05 -3.30
CA GLU A 33 -3.29 16.44 -4.70
C GLU A 33 -2.41 15.52 -5.59
N PRO A 34 -2.83 15.26 -6.84
CA PRO A 34 -2.03 14.51 -7.80
C PRO A 34 -0.64 15.11 -8.03
N ARG A 35 0.35 14.24 -8.23
CA ARG A 35 1.72 14.63 -8.56
C ARG A 35 1.91 14.67 -10.07
N LEU A 36 2.74 15.61 -10.52
CA LEU A 36 3.14 15.76 -11.92
C LEU A 36 4.05 14.61 -12.38
N GLY A 37 3.85 14.20 -13.63
CA GLY A 37 4.60 13.17 -14.34
C GLY A 37 4.04 11.75 -14.23
N ARG A 38 4.60 10.85 -15.04
CA ARG A 38 4.31 9.41 -15.00
C ARG A 38 4.88 8.79 -13.73
N ARG A 39 4.10 7.94 -13.06
CA ARG A 39 4.57 7.19 -11.88
C ARG A 39 5.77 6.31 -12.26
N ALA A 40 6.85 6.40 -11.48
CA ALA A 40 8.01 5.53 -11.65
C ALA A 40 7.64 4.06 -11.36
N SER A 41 8.29 3.13 -12.06
CA SER A 41 8.14 1.70 -11.78
C SER A 41 8.68 1.39 -10.39
N ARG A 42 7.90 0.70 -9.57
CA ARG A 42 8.33 0.24 -8.25
C ARG A 42 7.81 -1.18 -8.02
N PHE A 43 8.62 -2.01 -7.39
CA PHE A 43 8.18 -3.30 -6.88
C PHE A 43 7.25 -3.06 -5.68
N ILE A 44 5.95 -3.21 -5.91
CA ILE A 44 4.91 -3.12 -4.90
C ILE A 44 4.30 -4.51 -4.79
N VAL A 45 4.25 -5.04 -3.58
CA VAL A 45 3.57 -6.32 -3.35
C VAL A 45 2.08 -6.10 -3.61
N PRO A 46 1.42 -6.89 -4.49
CA PRO A 46 0.02 -6.69 -4.84
C PRO A 46 -0.94 -7.00 -3.68
N VAL A 47 -0.41 -7.49 -2.55
CA VAL A 47 -1.18 -7.88 -1.38
C VAL A 47 -1.49 -6.61 -0.56
N PRO A 48 -2.76 -6.19 -0.47
CA PRO A 48 -3.15 -5.07 0.37
C PRO A 48 -2.87 -5.42 1.84
N ALA A 49 -2.38 -4.44 2.59
CA ALA A 49 -2.22 -4.59 4.03
C ALA A 49 -3.58 -4.94 4.67
N SER A 50 -3.55 -5.84 5.66
CA SER A 50 -4.75 -6.22 6.41
C SER A 50 -5.46 -4.97 6.95
N ARG A 51 -6.78 -4.87 6.71
CA ARG A 51 -7.62 -3.81 7.32
C ARG A 51 -7.66 -3.93 8.85
N LYS A 52 -7.43 -5.13 9.38
CA LYS A 52 -7.32 -5.36 10.82
C LYS A 52 -5.89 -5.04 11.24
N LYS A 53 -5.71 -3.90 11.92
CA LYS A 53 -4.48 -3.61 12.66
C LYS A 53 -4.49 -4.45 13.93
N THR A 54 -3.72 -5.53 13.99
CA THR A 54 -3.48 -6.24 15.24
C THR A 54 -2.63 -5.32 16.11
N SER A 55 -3.22 -4.75 17.16
CA SER A 55 -2.50 -3.89 18.12
C SER A 55 -1.60 -4.68 19.07
N ALA A 56 -1.72 -6.00 19.09
CA ALA A 56 -0.91 -6.89 19.92
C ALA A 56 0.18 -7.55 19.07
N SER A 57 1.42 -7.47 19.57
CA SER A 57 2.50 -8.37 19.14
C SER A 57 2.03 -9.81 19.25
N GLN A 58 2.34 -10.64 18.26
CA GLN A 58 2.18 -12.09 18.40
C GLN A 58 3.00 -12.55 19.62
N ALA A 59 2.38 -13.31 20.52
CA ALA A 59 3.08 -13.89 21.66
C ALA A 59 4.08 -14.96 21.15
N SER A 60 5.22 -15.06 21.82
CA SER A 60 6.18 -16.15 21.57
C SER A 60 5.57 -17.48 22.01
N LEU A 61 5.73 -18.51 21.18
CA LEU A 61 5.39 -19.89 21.56
C LEU A 61 6.64 -20.53 22.14
N ASP A 62 6.66 -20.77 23.45
CA ASP A 62 7.69 -21.61 24.05
C ASP A 62 7.35 -23.08 23.78
N LEU A 63 8.25 -23.75 23.06
CA LEU A 63 8.15 -25.18 22.81
C LEU A 63 8.93 -25.90 23.92
N GLU A 64 8.23 -26.71 24.72
CA GLU A 64 8.89 -27.58 25.68
C GLU A 64 9.73 -28.63 24.94
N THR A 65 11.03 -28.58 25.13
CA THR A 65 11.95 -29.62 24.65
C THR A 65 12.03 -30.72 25.71
N TYR A 66 11.52 -31.91 25.41
CA TYR A 66 11.77 -33.08 26.25
C TYR A 66 13.25 -33.47 26.15
N THR A 67 13.96 -33.43 27.28
CA THR A 67 15.23 -34.15 27.43
C THR A 67 14.93 -35.61 27.71
N GLU A 68 15.29 -36.50 26.79
CA GLU A 68 15.33 -37.94 27.07
C GLU A 68 16.39 -38.22 28.15
N ASN A 69 16.05 -39.11 29.09
CA ASN A 69 16.74 -39.39 30.36
C ASN A 69 18.27 -39.57 30.27
#